data_AF-A0A0F8YSU6-F1
#
_entry.id   AF-A0A0F8YSU6-F1
#
_cell.length_a   1.000
_cell.length_b   1.000
_cell.length_c   1.000
_cell.angle_alpha   90.00
_cell.angle_beta   90.00
_cell.angle_gamma   90.00
#
_symmetry.space_group_name_H-M   'P 1'
#
loop_
_entity.id
_entity.type
_entity.pdbx_description
1 polymer ?
#
loop_
_entity_poly.entity_id
_entity_poly.type
_entity_poly.pdbx_seq_one_letter_code
_entity_poly.pdbx_strand_id
1 'polypeptide(L)'
;MPIELQKQEKLVLNVIQEYLNKNRCFNMKNILPFITARFKMASININNRGIEEILKVLVNKKLIVEGSKLYRDDILINKKRN
;
A
#
# COMPACT_ATOMS: atom_id res chain seq x y z
N MET A 1 13.76 1.18 -12.73
CA MET A 1 13.75 0.89 -11.27
C MET A 1 14.37 -0.49 -11.05
N PRO A 2 15.08 -0.73 -9.93
CA PRO A 2 15.61 -2.05 -9.60
C PRO A 2 14.47 -3.07 -9.43
N ILE A 3 14.69 -4.32 -9.87
CA ILE A 3 13.73 -5.44 -9.78
C ILE A 3 13.30 -5.71 -8.33
N GLU A 4 14.23 -5.52 -7.39
CA GLU A 4 13.99 -5.71 -5.96
C GLU A 4 13.00 -4.69 -5.39
N LEU A 5 13.08 -3.43 -5.84
CA LEU A 5 12.14 -2.37 -5.45
C LEU A 5 10.71 -2.71 -5.93
N GLN A 6 10.56 -3.26 -7.14
CA GLN A 6 9.25 -3.66 -7.65
C GLN A 6 8.62 -4.80 -6.83
N LYS A 7 9.42 -5.76 -6.34
CA LYS A 7 8.94 -6.81 -5.43
C LYS A 7 8.48 -6.23 -4.09
N GLN A 8 9.26 -5.32 -3.51
CA GLN A 8 8.91 -4.67 -2.25
C GLN A 8 7.66 -3.80 -2.38
N GLU A 9 7.53 -3.03 -3.47
CA GLU A 9 6.32 -2.28 -3.79
C GLU A 9 5.10 -3.19 -3.79
N LYS A 10 5.16 -4.35 -4.48
CA LYS A 10 4.06 -5.31 -4.56
C LYS A 10 3.70 -5.91 -3.20
N LEU A 11 4.68 -6.21 -2.36
CA LEU A 11 4.43 -6.72 -1.00
C LEU A 11 3.72 -5.68 -0.14
N VAL A 12 4.20 -4.44 -0.13
CA VAL A 12 3.56 -3.33 0.59
C VAL A 12 2.15 -3.13 0.09
N LEU A 13 1.95 -3.20 -1.22
CA LEU A 13 0.64 -3.05 -1.86
C LEU A 13 -0.39 -4.06 -1.36
N ASN A 14 -0.01 -5.34 -1.32
CA ASN A 14 -0.89 -6.41 -0.85
C ASN A 14 -1.32 -6.16 0.61
N VAL A 15 -0.38 -5.73 1.46
CA VAL A 15 -0.69 -5.42 2.86
C VAL A 15 -1.61 -4.19 2.99
N ILE A 16 -1.44 -3.18 2.15
CA ILE A 16 -2.36 -2.03 2.11
C ILE A 16 -3.76 -2.49 1.68
N GLN A 17 -3.87 -3.34 0.66
CA GLN A 17 -5.17 -3.88 0.24
C GLN A 17 -5.85 -4.67 1.36
N GLU A 18 -5.12 -5.54 2.07
CA GLU A 18 -5.64 -6.23 3.25
C GLU A 18 -6.14 -5.26 4.33
N TYR A 19 -5.44 -4.15 4.53
CA TYR A 19 -5.83 -3.11 5.50
C TYR A 19 -7.11 -2.39 5.08
N LEU A 20 -7.21 -1.97 3.81
CA LEU A 20 -8.38 -1.26 3.29
C LEU A 20 -9.62 -2.16 3.24
N ASN A 21 -9.45 -3.43 2.89
CA ASN A 21 -10.52 -4.43 2.89
C ASN A 21 -11.16 -4.66 4.27
N LYS A 22 -10.48 -4.25 5.35
CA LYS A 22 -11.04 -4.24 6.72
C LYS A 22 -11.86 -2.98 7.02
N ASN A 23 -12.40 -2.34 5.98
CA ASN A 23 -13.20 -1.12 6.05
C ASN A 23 -12.45 0.08 6.66
N ARG A 24 -11.12 0.09 6.57
CA ARG A 24 -10.27 1.17 7.06
C ARG A 24 -9.94 2.14 5.94
N CYS A 25 -9.81 3.42 6.25
CA CYS A 25 -9.31 4.41 5.30
C CYS A 25 -7.77 4.43 5.34
N PHE A 26 -7.16 4.65 4.18
CA PHE A 26 -5.72 4.86 4.09
C PHE A 26 -5.35 6.13 4.88
N ASN A 27 -4.42 5.96 5.82
CA ASN A 27 -3.84 7.07 6.56
C ASN A 27 -2.39 6.75 6.88
N MET A 28 -1.46 7.64 6.53
CA MET A 28 -0.02 7.39 6.69
C MET A 28 0.37 7.04 8.13
N LYS A 29 -0.21 7.70 9.13
CA LYS A 29 0.10 7.47 10.55
C LYS A 29 -0.35 6.09 11.03
N ASN A 30 -1.44 5.56 10.47
CA ASN A 30 -2.01 4.28 10.88
C ASN A 30 -1.48 3.11 10.06
N ILE A 31 -1.21 3.33 8.77
CA ILE A 31 -0.79 2.26 7.85
C ILE A 31 0.67 1.87 8.04
N LEU A 32 1.54 2.83 8.39
CA LEU A 32 2.96 2.57 8.57
C LEU A 32 3.20 1.58 9.73
N PRO A 33 2.68 1.80 10.96
CA PRO A 33 2.80 0.80 12.04
C PRO A 33 2.19 -0.55 11.69
N PHE A 34 1.10 -0.56 10.92
CA PHE A 34 0.44 -1.80 10.49
C PHE A 34 1.32 -2.62 9.55
N ILE A 35 1.91 -1.98 8.53
CA ILE A 35 2.83 -2.65 7.60
C ILE A 35 4.08 -3.13 8.34
N THR A 36 4.68 -2.28 9.18
CA THR A 36 5.87 -2.64 9.96
C THR A 36 5.61 -3.86 10.85
N ALA A 37 4.49 -3.89 11.56
CA ALA A 37 4.11 -5.05 12.38
C ALA A 37 3.94 -6.32 11.52
N ARG A 38 3.26 -6.20 10.38
CA ARG A 38 3.05 -7.33 9.45
C ARG A 38 4.36 -7.88 8.90
N PHE A 39 5.27 -7.00 8.49
CA PHE A 39 6.58 -7.38 7.94
C PHE A 39 7.49 -8.00 8.99
N LYS A 40 7.44 -7.50 10.24
CA LYS A 40 8.13 -8.13 11.36
C LYS A 40 7.64 -9.56 11.60
N MET A 41 6.32 -9.80 11.55
CA MET A 41 5.74 -11.15 11.70
C MET A 41 6.11 -12.09 10.55
N ALA A 42 6.25 -11.56 9.33
CA ALA A 42 6.60 -12.32 8.14
C ALA A 42 8.11 -12.43 7.88
N SER A 43 8.96 -11.96 8.80
CA SER A 43 10.42 -11.88 8.65
C SER A 43 10.88 -11.18 7.36
N ILE A 44 10.11 -10.20 6.89
CA ILE A 44 10.43 -9.38 5.72
C ILE A 44 11.40 -8.27 6.14
N ASN A 45 12.58 -8.25 5.54
CA ASN A 45 13.64 -7.30 5.87
C ASN A 45 13.48 -5.96 5.10
N ILE A 46 12.52 -5.14 5.53
CA ILE A 46 12.34 -3.77 5.03
C ILE A 46 12.22 -2.85 6.25
N ASN A 47 13.04 -1.80 6.29
CA ASN A 47 12.99 -0.82 7.38
C ASN A 47 11.85 0.21 7.18
N ASN A 48 11.49 0.93 8.25
CA ASN A 48 10.40 1.90 8.22
C ASN A 48 10.59 2.98 7.15
N ARG A 49 11.81 3.46 6.95
CA ARG A 49 12.12 4.46 5.91
C ARG A 49 11.85 3.92 4.51
N GLY A 50 12.20 2.66 4.24
CA GLY A 50 11.90 1.99 2.98
C GLY A 50 10.40 1.84 2.75
N ILE A 51 9.65 1.50 3.79
CA ILE A 51 8.18 1.43 3.72
C ILE A 51 7.60 2.82 3.42
N GLU A 52 8.04 3.87 4.10
CA GLU A 52 7.60 5.25 3.86
C GLU A 52 7.86 5.71 2.42
N GLU A 53 9.06 5.45 1.88
CA GLU A 53 9.38 5.79 0.49
C GLU A 53 8.50 5.04 -0.50
N ILE A 54 8.24 3.75 -0.27
CA ILE A 54 7.30 2.97 -1.08
C ILE A 54 5.89 3.58 -1.01
N LEU A 55 5.41 3.94 0.18
CA LEU A 55 4.10 4.58 0.35
C LEU A 55 4.01 5.90 -0.44
N LYS A 56 5.05 6.74 -0.38
CA LYS A 56 5.11 7.98 -1.18
C LYS A 56 5.06 7.68 -2.67
N VAL A 57 5.81 6.67 -3.15
CA VAL A 57 5.78 6.27 -4.55
C VAL A 57 4.39 5.79 -4.97
N LEU A 58 3.71 5.00 -4.14
CA LEU A 58 2.35 4.53 -4.41
C LEU A 58 1.32 5.68 -4.45
N VAL A 59 1.43 6.66 -3.53
CA VAL A 59 0.61 7.89 -3.56
C VAL A 59 0.87 8.68 -4.84
N ASN A 60 2.14 8.91 -5.19
CA ASN A 60 2.54 9.64 -6.40
C ASN A 60 2.06 8.94 -7.67
N LYS A 61 2.09 7.60 -7.70
CA LYS A 61 1.51 6.77 -8.77
C LYS A 61 -0.02 6.82 -8.79
N LYS A 62 -0.69 7.47 -7.83
CA LYS A 62 -2.15 7.47 -7.63
C LYS A 62 -2.71 6.05 -7.45
N LEU A 63 -1.92 5.15 -6.87
CA LEU A 63 -2.35 3.78 -6.55
C LEU A 63 -3.15 3.72 -5.25
N ILE A 64 -2.85 4.64 -4.33
CA ILE A 64 -3.47 4.82 -3.03
C ILE A 64 -3.71 6.32 -2.80
N VAL A 65 -4.76 6.67 -2.09
CA VAL A 65 -5.16 8.06 -1.83
C VAL A 65 -5.47 8.23 -0.35
N GLU A 66 -4.93 9.27 0.27
CA GLU A 66 -5.20 9.60 1.69
C GLU A 66 -6.70 9.76 1.94
N GLY A 67 -7.20 9.14 3.01
CA GLY A 67 -8.62 9.15 3.37
C GLY A 67 -9.50 8.22 2.52
N SER A 68 -8.94 7.58 1.49
CA SER A 68 -9.68 6.64 0.63
C SER A 68 -9.72 5.23 1.20
N LYS A 69 -10.83 4.52 0.98
CA LYS A 69 -10.95 3.07 1.16
C LYS A 69 -10.62 2.30 -0.14
N LEU A 70 -10.49 3.02 -1.25
CA LEU A 70 -10.40 2.46 -2.60
C LEU A 70 -8.96 2.29 -3.02
N TYR A 71 -8.71 1.15 -3.68
CA TYR A 71 -7.49 0.90 -4.43
C TYR A 71 -7.68 1.36 -5.89
N ARG A 72 -6.61 1.60 -6.66
CA ARG A 72 -6.74 2.08 -8.06
C ARG A 72 -7.54 1.14 -8.95
N ASP A 73 -7.54 -0.16 -8.67
CA ASP A 73 -8.40 -1.12 -9.38
C ASP A 73 -9.90 -0.91 -9.07
N ASP A 74 -10.29 -0.39 -7.91
CA ASP A 74 -11.69 0.02 -7.68
C ASP A 74 -12.05 1.32 -8.43
N ILE A 75 -11.06 2.19 -8.68
CA ILE A 75 -11.24 3.47 -9.39
C ILE A 75 -11.26 3.25 -10.92
N LEU A 76 -10.45 2.31 -11.43
CA LEU A 76 -10.34 1.98 -12.85
C LEU A 76 -11.33 0.89 -13.29
N ILE A 77 -11.68 -0.08 -12.43
CA ILE A 77 -12.75 -1.06 -12.68
C ILE A 77 -14.08 -0.45 -12.24
N ASN A 78 -14.41 0.71 -12.81
CA ASN A 78 -15.80 1.13 -12.82
C ASN A 78 -16.49 0.35 -13.94
N LYS A 79 -17.13 -0.79 -13.61
CA LYS A 79 -17.98 -1.55 -14.57
C LYS A 79 -19.10 -0.71 -15.21
N LYS A 80 -19.33 0.54 -14.77
CA LYS A 80 -20.29 1.49 -15.38
C LYS A 80 -19.68 2.43 -16.43
N ARG A 81 -18.37 2.39 -16.70
CA ARG A 81 -17.82 3.03 -17.90
C ARG A 81 -17.77 1.96 -18.99
N ASN A 82 -18.87 1.92 -19.76
CA ASN A 82 -19.05 1.13 -20.97
C ASN A 82 -17.90 1.30 -21.96
#